data_AF-A0AAE7E961-F1
#
_entry.id   AF-A0AAE7E961-F1
#
_cell.length_a   1.000
_cell.length_b   1.000
_cell.length_c   1.000
_cell.angle_alpha   90.00
_cell.angle_beta   90.00
_cell.angle_gamma   90.00
#
_symmetry.space_group_name_H-M   'P 1'
#
loop_
_entity.id
_entity.type
_entity.pdbx_description
1 polymer ?
#
loop_
_entity_poly.entity_id
_entity_poly.type
_entity_poly.pdbx_seq_one_letter_code
_entity_poly.pdbx_strand_id
1 'polypeptide(L)'
;MSLKRFLVPCKSFIKNLIKRYFTTNEIIKGFVISVFISNFIFLGFLSENFGGIFNNLFLEFISPFIAIYGFYKLFNCNKTAFFFTGFFIGILWFYWVSFSLKFYGLRFLIPLEILFIAFVYGILFLICGWLNNKFYKMVMLLLISYFYPFNFNWLNLELILMPGIFEPNIRGLAFIFLGIIALYEIKNKFKKAFIFIVCLCLSLQIFENYSYDFGFKTKLVNTTISQDIKWLNEYKNPQINAVLKEIDEAIDNNFEFIIFPENAIAAYLNLEKNLEKELKEKSFQISILTGALAFENNQIYNSAFLFQNGKISRFDKYILVPFGEEIPLPNFLKNIFNKVFFNGAEDFTKAKNVSFYKVNGAKITNAICYEATRPEIYKNSPNFVVAISNNGWFVPSTEPFLQKTLIKYFATKYNTTVYHSVNGSKSEIIKPKTMWIKRVLKSFNL
;
A
#
# COMPACT_ATOMS: atom_id res chain seq x y z
N MET A 1 19.29 37.57 -47.66
CA MET A 1 19.84 36.44 -46.88
C MET A 1 18.66 35.60 -46.38
N SER A 2 18.43 34.40 -46.92
CA SER A 2 17.14 33.70 -46.72
C SER A 2 16.94 33.22 -45.28
N LEU A 3 15.70 33.33 -44.78
CA LEU A 3 15.23 32.86 -43.47
C LEU A 3 15.64 31.40 -43.15
N LYS A 4 15.96 30.60 -44.19
CA LYS A 4 16.46 29.23 -44.06
C LYS A 4 17.79 29.12 -43.31
N ARG A 5 18.63 30.16 -43.27
CA ARG A 5 19.93 30.11 -42.57
C ARG A 5 19.83 30.36 -41.05
N PHE A 6 18.81 31.08 -40.59
CA PHE A 6 18.58 31.33 -39.15
C PHE A 6 18.06 30.11 -38.39
N LEU A 7 17.44 29.15 -39.09
CA LEU A 7 16.91 27.91 -38.51
C LEU A 7 17.92 26.75 -38.49
N VAL A 8 19.12 26.92 -39.05
CA VAL A 8 20.14 25.86 -39.08
C VAL A 8 20.66 25.52 -37.68
N PRO A 9 20.92 26.48 -36.78
CA PRO A 9 21.29 26.18 -35.39
C PRO A 9 20.15 25.49 -34.64
N CYS A 10 18.90 25.97 -34.76
CA CYS A 10 17.73 25.36 -34.11
C CYS A 10 17.44 23.95 -34.65
N LYS A 11 17.56 23.72 -35.96
CA LYS A 11 17.43 22.38 -36.55
C LYS A 11 18.55 21.46 -36.11
N SER A 12 19.79 21.93 -35.96
CA SER A 12 20.90 21.11 -35.44
C SER A 12 20.73 20.81 -33.94
N PHE A 13 20.18 21.75 -33.17
CA PHE A 13 19.92 21.57 -31.74
C PHE A 13 18.79 20.57 -31.51
N ILE A 14 17.68 20.69 -32.24
CA ILE A 14 16.55 19.75 -32.24
C ILE A 14 16.99 18.37 -32.77
N LYS A 15 17.76 18.32 -33.86
CA LYS A 15 18.24 17.05 -34.43
C LYS A 15 19.24 16.33 -33.53
N ASN A 16 20.04 17.05 -32.72
CA ASN A 16 20.94 16.43 -31.72
C ASN A 16 20.23 16.04 -30.41
N LEU A 17 19.15 16.73 -30.02
CA LEU A 17 18.29 16.29 -28.92
C LEU A 17 17.50 15.02 -29.29
N ILE A 18 17.05 14.91 -30.54
CA ILE A 18 16.24 13.78 -31.04
C ILE A 18 17.11 12.60 -31.52
N LYS A 19 18.38 12.81 -31.96
CA LYS A 19 19.25 11.71 -32.44
C LYS A 19 19.70 10.71 -31.38
N ARG A 20 19.49 10.96 -30.09
CA ARG A 20 19.63 9.92 -29.05
C ARG A 20 18.33 9.13 -28.95
N TYR A 21 17.95 8.47 -30.05
CA TYR A 21 16.84 7.52 -30.04
C TYR A 21 17.15 6.42 -29.02
N PHE A 22 16.36 6.35 -27.96
CA PHE A 22 16.31 5.13 -27.16
C PHE A 22 15.88 4.00 -28.10
N THR A 23 16.58 2.88 -28.06
CA THR A 23 16.24 1.76 -28.93
C THR A 23 15.04 1.03 -28.36
N THR A 24 14.24 0.39 -29.21
CA THR A 24 13.17 -0.53 -28.79
C THR A 24 13.71 -1.55 -27.78
N ASN A 25 14.99 -1.94 -27.91
CA ASN A 25 15.67 -2.83 -26.97
C ASN A 25 15.71 -2.29 -25.54
N GLU A 26 15.90 -0.98 -25.32
CA GLU A 26 15.91 -0.41 -23.96
C GLU A 26 14.51 -0.39 -23.34
N ILE A 27 13.47 -0.18 -24.15
CA ILE A 27 12.08 -0.29 -23.70
C ILE A 27 11.75 -1.73 -23.31
N ILE A 28 12.09 -2.70 -24.18
CA ILE A 28 11.86 -4.12 -23.95
C ILE A 28 12.61 -4.59 -22.69
N LYS A 29 13.88 -4.20 -22.53
CA LYS A 29 14.65 -4.47 -21.30
C LYS A 29 13.95 -3.88 -20.08
N GLY A 30 13.55 -2.61 -20.15
CA GLY A 30 12.86 -1.92 -19.07
C GLY A 30 11.59 -2.66 -18.64
N PHE A 31 10.77 -3.06 -19.62
CA PHE A 31 9.54 -3.82 -19.41
C PHE A 31 9.81 -5.18 -18.75
N VAL A 32 10.68 -6.01 -19.34
CA VAL A 32 10.99 -7.35 -18.82
C VAL A 32 11.55 -7.28 -17.40
N ILE A 33 12.44 -6.33 -17.13
CA ILE A 33 13.00 -6.11 -15.78
C ILE A 33 11.90 -5.70 -14.81
N SER A 34 11.00 -4.80 -15.19
CA SER A 34 9.90 -4.37 -14.34
C SER A 34 8.94 -5.51 -13.98
N VAL A 35 8.69 -6.44 -14.92
CA VAL A 35 7.89 -7.66 -14.67
C VAL A 35 8.61 -8.56 -13.66
N PHE A 36 9.92 -8.77 -13.82
CA PHE A 36 10.69 -9.55 -12.84
C PHE A 36 10.69 -8.92 -11.45
N ILE A 37 10.84 -7.60 -11.34
CA ILE A 37 10.82 -6.91 -10.02
C ILE A 37 9.41 -6.94 -9.40
N SER A 38 8.37 -6.75 -10.20
CA SER A 38 6.98 -6.65 -9.74
C SER A 38 6.29 -8.01 -9.55
N ASN A 39 7.00 -9.11 -9.82
CA ASN A 39 6.41 -10.45 -9.86
C ASN A 39 5.67 -10.83 -8.56
N PHE A 40 6.12 -10.35 -7.40
CA PHE A 40 5.50 -10.66 -6.10
C PHE A 40 4.04 -10.18 -6.01
N ILE A 41 3.68 -9.09 -6.71
CA ILE A 41 2.30 -8.58 -6.77
C ILE A 41 1.42 -9.56 -7.52
N PHE A 42 1.85 -9.97 -8.71
CA PHE A 42 1.04 -10.80 -9.61
C PHE A 42 1.00 -12.27 -9.17
N LEU A 43 2.15 -12.84 -8.79
CA LEU A 43 2.21 -14.22 -8.28
C LEU A 43 1.48 -14.34 -6.94
N GLY A 44 1.60 -13.34 -6.06
CA GLY A 44 0.84 -13.31 -4.82
C GLY A 44 -0.66 -13.16 -5.04
N PHE A 45 -1.08 -12.26 -5.92
CA PHE A 45 -2.48 -12.11 -6.30
C PHE A 45 -3.06 -13.39 -6.93
N LEU A 46 -2.32 -14.07 -7.81
CA LEU A 46 -2.74 -15.34 -8.40
C LEU A 46 -2.81 -16.47 -7.36
N SER A 47 -1.84 -16.53 -6.44
CA SER A 47 -1.77 -17.48 -5.33
C SER A 47 -3.00 -17.37 -4.43
N GLU A 48 -3.41 -16.15 -4.06
CA GLU A 48 -4.59 -15.93 -3.20
C GLU A 48 -5.93 -16.25 -3.88
N ASN A 49 -6.05 -16.03 -5.19
CA ASN A 49 -7.33 -16.17 -5.91
C ASN A 49 -7.51 -17.52 -6.63
N PHE A 50 -6.42 -18.19 -7.01
CA PHE A 50 -6.48 -19.38 -7.89
C PHE A 50 -5.58 -20.54 -7.44
N GLY A 51 -4.78 -20.38 -6.38
CA GLY A 51 -3.77 -21.35 -6.01
C GLY A 51 -4.18 -22.32 -4.90
N GLY A 52 -3.86 -23.60 -5.08
CA GLY A 52 -3.83 -24.58 -3.99
C GLY A 52 -2.59 -24.42 -3.09
N ILE A 53 -2.63 -24.95 -1.87
CA ILE A 53 -1.60 -24.74 -0.82
C ILE A 53 -0.16 -24.96 -1.31
N PHE A 54 0.09 -26.04 -2.06
CA PHE A 54 1.43 -26.36 -2.58
C PHE A 54 1.91 -25.40 -3.68
N ASN A 55 1.01 -24.95 -4.55
CA ASN A 55 1.33 -23.98 -5.59
C ASN A 55 1.72 -22.63 -4.96
N ASN A 56 1.04 -22.27 -3.87
CA ASN A 56 1.24 -21.01 -3.17
C ASN A 56 2.63 -20.94 -2.53
N LEU A 57 3.08 -22.03 -1.88
CA LEU A 57 4.41 -22.07 -1.29
C LEU A 57 5.53 -22.02 -2.34
N PHE A 58 5.42 -22.77 -3.43
CA PHE A 58 6.44 -22.75 -4.47
C PHE A 58 6.57 -21.37 -5.14
N LEU A 59 5.45 -20.76 -5.51
CA LEU A 59 5.42 -19.44 -6.15
C LEU A 59 5.98 -18.35 -5.23
N GLU A 60 5.63 -18.37 -3.94
CA GLU A 60 6.19 -17.45 -2.97
C GLU A 60 7.69 -17.70 -2.73
N PHE A 61 8.16 -18.95 -2.75
CA PHE A 61 9.59 -19.23 -2.59
C PHE A 61 10.42 -18.69 -3.76
N ILE A 62 9.96 -18.86 -5.00
CA ILE A 62 10.71 -18.46 -6.20
C ILE A 62 10.65 -16.96 -6.47
N SER A 63 9.56 -16.30 -6.04
CA SER A 63 9.29 -14.87 -6.29
C SER A 63 10.47 -13.92 -6.00
N PRO A 64 11.12 -13.96 -4.82
CA PRO A 64 12.23 -13.05 -4.55
C PRO A 64 13.43 -13.32 -5.47
N PHE A 65 13.70 -14.58 -5.87
CA PHE A 65 14.80 -14.90 -6.78
C PHE A 65 14.58 -14.35 -8.19
N ILE A 66 13.32 -14.33 -8.66
CA ILE A 66 12.97 -13.68 -9.93
C ILE A 66 13.25 -12.17 -9.84
N ALA A 67 12.89 -11.53 -8.73
CA ALA A 67 13.19 -10.12 -8.51
C ALA A 67 14.70 -9.84 -8.43
N ILE A 68 15.48 -10.69 -7.73
CA ILE A 68 16.95 -10.64 -7.68
C ILE A 68 17.55 -10.69 -9.09
N TYR A 69 17.04 -11.57 -9.95
CA TYR A 69 17.47 -11.64 -11.35
C TYR A 69 17.10 -10.37 -12.13
N GLY A 70 15.92 -9.79 -11.87
CA GLY A 70 15.53 -8.48 -12.40
C GLY A 70 16.54 -7.38 -12.03
N PHE A 71 16.92 -7.27 -10.76
CA PHE A 71 17.93 -6.31 -10.30
C PHE A 71 19.32 -6.58 -10.87
N TYR A 72 19.73 -7.85 -10.97
CA TYR A 72 20.96 -8.24 -11.65
C TYR A 72 21.00 -7.64 -13.07
N LYS A 73 19.93 -7.82 -13.87
CA LYS A 73 19.85 -7.23 -15.21
C LYS A 73 19.82 -5.69 -15.17
N LEU A 74 19.10 -5.09 -14.23
CA LEU A 74 18.96 -3.64 -14.09
C LEU A 74 20.32 -2.96 -13.86
N PHE A 75 21.17 -3.49 -12.97
CA PHE A 75 22.45 -2.83 -12.65
C PHE A 75 23.38 -2.67 -13.86
N ASN A 76 23.29 -3.57 -14.84
CA ASN A 76 24.07 -3.50 -16.08
C ASN A 76 23.43 -2.61 -17.16
N CYS A 77 22.24 -2.07 -16.93
CA CYS A 77 21.53 -1.22 -17.89
C CYS A 77 21.98 0.25 -17.82
N ASN A 78 21.72 1.01 -18.89
CA ASN A 78 21.93 2.45 -18.92
C ASN A 78 20.75 3.20 -18.27
N LYS A 79 20.89 4.52 -18.12
CA LYS A 79 19.85 5.38 -17.54
C LYS A 79 18.49 5.33 -18.25
N THR A 80 18.48 5.07 -19.55
CA THR A 80 17.26 4.97 -20.36
C THR A 80 16.48 3.71 -20.02
N ALA A 81 17.14 2.56 -19.92
CA ALA A 81 16.48 1.33 -19.45
C ALA A 81 16.04 1.46 -17.99
N PHE A 82 16.78 2.18 -17.13
CA PHE A 82 16.30 2.54 -15.80
C PHE A 82 14.99 3.34 -15.85
N PHE A 83 14.91 4.37 -16.70
CA PHE A 83 13.68 5.14 -16.90
C PHE A 83 12.52 4.23 -17.27
N PHE A 84 12.69 3.35 -18.27
CA PHE A 84 11.61 2.45 -18.67
C PHE A 84 11.26 1.40 -17.60
N THR A 85 12.24 0.91 -16.84
CA THR A 85 11.96 0.05 -15.67
C THR A 85 11.09 0.78 -14.65
N GLY A 86 11.45 2.02 -14.27
CA GLY A 86 10.63 2.83 -13.36
C GLY A 86 9.26 3.16 -13.94
N PHE A 87 9.19 3.44 -15.24
CA PHE A 87 7.95 3.72 -15.96
C PHE A 87 6.98 2.55 -15.86
N PHE A 88 7.44 1.34 -16.18
CA PHE A 88 6.59 0.16 -16.10
C PHE A 88 6.33 -0.28 -14.65
N ILE A 89 7.26 -0.08 -13.71
CA ILE A 89 6.96 -0.27 -12.27
C ILE A 89 5.82 0.66 -11.84
N GLY A 90 5.85 1.93 -12.25
CA GLY A 90 4.77 2.89 -11.98
C GLY A 90 3.41 2.38 -12.45
N ILE A 91 3.35 1.75 -13.63
CA ILE A 91 2.12 1.11 -14.13
C ILE A 91 1.79 -0.14 -13.31
N LEU A 92 2.70 -1.10 -13.24
CA LEU A 92 2.45 -2.43 -12.66
C LEU A 92 2.08 -2.36 -11.18
N TRP A 93 2.64 -1.41 -10.43
CA TRP A 93 2.38 -1.27 -9.00
C TRP A 93 1.19 -0.37 -8.71
N PHE A 94 0.87 0.61 -9.57
CA PHE A 94 -0.02 1.72 -9.21
C PHE A 94 -1.09 2.09 -10.26
N TYR A 95 -1.31 1.29 -11.31
CA TYR A 95 -2.37 1.56 -12.29
C TYR A 95 -3.77 1.70 -11.65
N TRP A 96 -3.98 1.02 -10.52
CA TRP A 96 -5.25 0.96 -9.81
C TRP A 96 -5.62 2.29 -9.15
N VAL A 97 -4.67 3.20 -8.91
CA VAL A 97 -4.94 4.53 -8.32
C VAL A 97 -6.02 5.26 -9.12
N SER A 98 -5.95 5.12 -10.45
CA SER A 98 -6.88 5.73 -11.39
C SER A 98 -8.29 5.16 -11.37
N PHE A 99 -8.54 4.03 -10.71
CA PHE A 99 -9.89 3.43 -10.68
C PHE A 99 -10.86 4.27 -9.84
N SER A 100 -10.35 5.06 -8.90
CA SER A 100 -11.14 6.04 -8.15
C SER A 100 -11.89 7.03 -9.05
N LEU A 101 -11.28 7.44 -10.17
CA LEU A 101 -11.86 8.37 -11.14
C LEU A 101 -13.19 7.89 -11.73
N LYS A 102 -13.47 6.58 -11.68
CA LYS A 102 -14.74 6.02 -12.17
C LYS A 102 -15.95 6.56 -11.40
N PHE A 103 -15.78 6.88 -10.13
CA PHE A 103 -16.82 7.34 -9.21
C PHE A 103 -17.02 8.86 -9.25
N TYR A 104 -16.10 9.58 -9.89
CA TYR A 104 -16.19 11.03 -10.12
C TYR A 104 -16.66 11.38 -11.54
N GLY A 105 -17.05 10.39 -12.35
CA GLY A 105 -17.42 10.62 -13.77
C GLY A 105 -16.22 10.91 -14.68
N LEU A 106 -14.98 10.69 -14.20
CA LEU A 106 -13.73 11.05 -14.87
C LEU A 106 -13.04 9.84 -15.54
N ARG A 107 -13.82 8.83 -15.96
CA ARG A 107 -13.29 7.58 -16.54
C ARG A 107 -12.34 7.79 -17.72
N PHE A 108 -12.55 8.84 -18.51
CA PHE A 108 -11.72 9.17 -19.67
C PHE A 108 -10.29 9.60 -19.29
N LEU A 109 -10.05 10.05 -18.05
CA LEU A 109 -8.73 10.45 -17.56
C LEU A 109 -7.88 9.26 -17.07
N ILE A 110 -8.47 8.07 -16.91
CA ILE A 110 -7.76 6.89 -16.38
C ILE A 110 -6.47 6.59 -17.15
N PRO A 111 -6.44 6.52 -18.50
CA PRO A 111 -5.19 6.25 -19.21
C PRO A 111 -4.15 7.36 -19.02
N LEU A 112 -4.59 8.61 -18.90
CA LEU A 112 -3.70 9.77 -18.73
C LEU A 112 -3.05 9.78 -17.35
N GLU A 113 -3.81 9.47 -16.30
CA GLU A 113 -3.26 9.40 -14.94
C GLU A 113 -2.32 8.20 -14.76
N ILE A 114 -2.63 7.03 -15.34
CA ILE A 114 -1.70 5.89 -15.37
C ILE A 114 -0.39 6.29 -16.04
N LEU A 115 -0.46 6.98 -17.19
CA LEU A 115 0.74 7.48 -17.87
C LEU A 115 1.50 8.50 -17.02
N PHE A 116 0.80 9.42 -16.35
CA PHE A 116 1.41 10.40 -15.46
C PHE A 116 2.18 9.72 -14.32
N ILE A 117 1.56 8.76 -13.63
CA ILE A 117 2.21 7.97 -12.56
C ILE A 117 3.42 7.21 -13.12
N ALA A 118 3.29 6.60 -14.30
CA ALA A 118 4.40 5.93 -14.98
C ALA A 118 5.57 6.91 -15.22
N PHE A 119 5.31 8.12 -15.71
CA PHE A 119 6.36 9.12 -15.92
C PHE A 119 7.04 9.55 -14.61
N VAL A 120 6.29 9.76 -13.53
CA VAL A 120 6.84 10.13 -12.21
C VAL A 120 7.85 9.08 -11.74
N TYR A 121 7.48 7.79 -11.78
CA TYR A 121 8.39 6.71 -11.38
C TYR A 121 9.50 6.45 -12.39
N GLY A 122 9.26 6.68 -13.68
CA GLY A 122 10.29 6.66 -14.71
C GLY A 122 11.38 7.68 -14.46
N ILE A 123 11.02 8.92 -14.12
CA ILE A 123 11.97 9.98 -13.75
C ILE A 123 12.73 9.60 -12.47
N LEU A 124 12.04 9.05 -11.47
CA LEU A 124 12.68 8.61 -10.23
C LEU A 124 13.78 7.56 -10.49
N PHE A 125 13.49 6.54 -11.30
CA PHE A 125 14.51 5.54 -11.67
C PHE A 125 15.58 6.09 -12.61
N LEU A 126 15.24 7.04 -13.49
CA LEU A 126 16.22 7.74 -14.34
C LEU A 126 17.31 8.40 -13.48
N ILE A 127 16.92 9.00 -12.35
CA ILE A 127 17.84 9.59 -11.37
C ILE A 127 18.74 8.49 -10.76
N CYS A 128 18.16 7.37 -10.34
CA CYS A 128 18.94 6.23 -9.82
C CYS A 128 19.94 5.67 -10.84
N GLY A 129 19.55 5.65 -12.12
CA GLY A 129 20.36 5.16 -13.24
C GLY A 129 21.33 6.18 -13.83
N TRP A 130 21.35 7.42 -13.34
CA TRP A 130 22.08 8.53 -13.96
C TRP A 130 23.59 8.32 -13.99
N LEU A 131 24.14 7.75 -12.91
CA LEU A 131 25.55 7.43 -12.79
C LEU A 131 25.82 6.03 -13.36
N ASN A 132 26.88 5.91 -14.18
CA ASN A 132 27.20 4.64 -14.84
C ASN A 132 27.71 3.55 -13.87
N ASN A 133 28.26 3.95 -12.72
CA ASN A 133 28.84 3.02 -11.76
C ASN A 133 27.74 2.28 -10.96
N LYS A 134 27.86 0.95 -10.92
CA LYS A 134 26.85 0.03 -10.37
C LYS A 134 26.66 0.19 -8.86
N PHE A 135 27.71 0.53 -8.12
CA PHE A 135 27.63 0.77 -6.69
C PHE A 135 26.76 2.00 -6.38
N TYR A 136 26.90 3.08 -7.13
CA TYR A 136 26.03 4.25 -6.95
C TYR A 136 24.58 3.96 -7.32
N LYS A 137 24.33 3.20 -8.40
CA LYS A 137 22.98 2.73 -8.74
C LYS A 137 22.36 1.94 -7.58
N MET A 138 23.15 1.07 -6.94
CA MET A 138 22.71 0.31 -5.76
C MET A 138 22.31 1.25 -4.62
N VAL A 139 23.17 2.19 -4.24
CA VAL A 139 22.88 3.13 -3.16
C VAL A 139 21.61 3.94 -3.47
N MET A 140 21.46 4.44 -4.70
CA MET A 140 20.29 5.20 -5.11
C MET A 140 18.99 4.37 -5.08
N LEU A 141 19.05 3.09 -5.47
CA LEU A 141 17.90 2.19 -5.35
C LEU A 141 17.55 1.86 -3.89
N LEU A 142 18.53 1.78 -2.98
CA LEU A 142 18.26 1.61 -1.55
C LEU A 142 17.63 2.86 -0.92
N LEU A 143 17.94 4.05 -1.44
CA LEU A 143 17.39 5.31 -0.95
C LEU A 143 16.01 5.66 -1.55
N ILE A 144 15.58 4.95 -2.59
CA ILE A 144 14.33 5.27 -3.30
C ILE A 144 13.09 5.16 -2.39
N SER A 145 13.12 4.26 -1.39
CA SER A 145 12.04 4.04 -0.41
C SER A 145 11.90 5.17 0.62
N TYR A 146 12.75 6.19 0.56
CA TYR A 146 12.64 7.41 1.36
C TYR A 146 12.16 8.62 0.55
N PHE A 147 11.91 8.45 -0.75
CA PHE A 147 11.35 9.49 -1.60
C PHE A 147 9.86 9.20 -1.85
N TYR A 148 8.99 10.12 -1.42
CA TYR A 148 7.53 9.98 -1.51
C TYR A 148 6.96 11.03 -2.46
N PRO A 149 6.85 10.74 -3.78
CA PRO A 149 6.18 11.64 -4.71
C PRO A 149 4.78 11.96 -4.16
N PHE A 150 4.49 13.25 -3.96
CA PHE A 150 3.20 13.71 -3.42
C PHE A 150 2.80 13.04 -2.09
N ASN A 151 3.77 12.73 -1.23
CA ASN A 151 3.56 12.01 0.04
C ASN A 151 3.05 10.57 -0.12
N PHE A 152 3.08 10.00 -1.32
CA PHE A 152 2.71 8.60 -1.57
C PHE A 152 3.93 7.68 -1.46
N ASN A 153 3.94 6.81 -0.44
CA ASN A 153 5.10 6.01 -0.02
C ASN A 153 5.02 4.50 -0.35
N TRP A 154 4.16 4.09 -1.29
CA TRP A 154 3.96 2.66 -1.55
C TRP A 154 5.08 1.99 -2.36
N LEU A 155 5.96 2.76 -3.01
CA LEU A 155 7.16 2.19 -3.64
C LEU A 155 8.19 1.82 -2.57
N ASN A 156 8.07 0.60 -2.06
CA ASN A 156 9.04 0.00 -1.16
C ASN A 156 9.65 -1.24 -1.79
N LEU A 157 10.92 -1.17 -2.20
CA LEU A 157 11.61 -2.28 -2.85
C LEU A 157 11.85 -3.49 -1.92
N GLU A 158 11.76 -3.29 -0.61
CA GLU A 158 11.91 -4.38 0.37
C GLU A 158 10.71 -5.35 0.32
N LEU A 159 9.58 -4.92 -0.26
CA LEU A 159 8.40 -5.77 -0.43
C LEU A 159 8.65 -6.99 -1.31
N ILE A 160 9.61 -6.93 -2.23
CA ILE A 160 9.98 -8.08 -3.07
C ILE A 160 10.47 -9.28 -2.23
N LEU A 161 10.91 -9.02 -0.99
CA LEU A 161 11.42 -9.99 -0.03
C LEU A 161 10.35 -10.44 0.98
N MET A 162 9.13 -9.89 0.92
CA MET A 162 8.01 -10.38 1.73
C MET A 162 7.71 -11.85 1.46
N PRO A 163 7.64 -12.32 0.20
CA PRO A 163 7.57 -13.76 -0.08
C PRO A 163 8.93 -14.45 0.15
N GLY A 164 8.92 -15.76 0.38
CA GLY A 164 10.12 -16.59 0.48
C GLY A 164 10.95 -16.39 1.76
N ILE A 165 12.26 -16.67 1.66
CA ILE A 165 13.17 -16.90 2.80
C ILE A 165 13.94 -15.67 3.30
N PHE A 166 13.96 -14.59 2.52
CA PHE A 166 14.76 -13.41 2.83
C PHE A 166 14.09 -12.50 3.85
N GLU A 167 14.88 -11.73 4.59
CA GLU A 167 14.35 -10.76 5.53
C GLU A 167 13.85 -9.51 4.78
N PRO A 168 12.58 -9.09 4.96
CA PRO A 168 12.01 -7.96 4.24
C PRO A 168 12.38 -6.62 4.92
N ASN A 169 13.65 -6.25 4.85
CA ASN A 169 14.14 -4.97 5.34
C ASN A 169 15.33 -4.47 4.50
N ILE A 170 15.78 -3.26 4.82
CA ILE A 170 16.93 -2.63 4.14
C ILE A 170 18.21 -3.47 4.24
N ARG A 171 18.42 -4.21 5.34
CA ARG A 171 19.59 -5.08 5.54
C ARG A 171 19.59 -6.24 4.54
N GLY A 172 18.47 -6.96 4.46
CA GLY A 172 18.28 -8.07 3.51
C GLY A 172 18.46 -7.61 2.07
N LEU A 173 17.81 -6.49 1.70
CA LEU A 173 17.92 -5.93 0.36
C LEU A 173 19.35 -5.45 0.04
N ALA A 174 20.03 -4.80 0.98
CA ALA A 174 21.40 -4.32 0.80
C ALA A 174 22.39 -5.48 0.58
N PHE A 175 22.31 -6.55 1.36
CA PHE A 175 23.18 -7.72 1.15
C PHE A 175 22.91 -8.39 -0.20
N ILE A 176 21.65 -8.53 -0.60
CA ILE A 176 21.31 -9.04 -1.95
C ILE A 176 21.96 -8.17 -3.03
N PHE A 177 21.83 -6.85 -2.94
CA PHE A 177 22.44 -5.96 -3.92
C PHE A 177 23.97 -6.03 -3.90
N LEU A 178 24.61 -6.08 -2.73
CA LEU A 178 26.07 -6.26 -2.61
C LEU A 178 26.52 -7.57 -3.27
N GLY A 179 25.77 -8.66 -3.08
CA GLY A 179 26.02 -9.92 -3.76
C GLY A 179 25.93 -9.78 -5.29
N ILE A 180 24.91 -9.09 -5.80
CA ILE A 180 24.77 -8.81 -7.23
C ILE A 180 25.96 -7.98 -7.77
N ILE A 181 26.40 -6.95 -7.04
CA ILE A 181 27.57 -6.16 -7.42
C ILE A 181 28.84 -7.03 -7.47
N ALA A 182 29.02 -7.91 -6.49
CA ALA A 182 30.14 -8.85 -6.47
C ALA A 182 30.19 -9.74 -7.72
N LEU A 183 29.03 -10.17 -8.25
CA LEU A 183 28.96 -10.96 -9.49
C LEU A 183 29.51 -10.22 -10.73
N TYR A 184 29.46 -8.89 -10.72
CA TYR A 184 29.96 -8.02 -11.79
C TYR A 184 31.42 -7.59 -11.61
N GLU A 185 31.81 -7.20 -10.40
CA GLU A 185 33.09 -6.54 -10.15
C GLU A 185 34.23 -7.54 -9.85
N ILE A 186 33.90 -8.75 -9.37
CA ILE A 186 34.91 -9.76 -9.01
C ILE A 186 35.22 -10.66 -10.21
N LYS A 187 36.48 -10.64 -10.66
CA LYS A 187 36.96 -11.41 -11.82
C LYS A 187 36.94 -12.92 -11.59
N ASN A 188 37.37 -13.38 -10.41
CA ASN A 188 37.48 -14.80 -10.11
C ASN A 188 36.08 -15.43 -9.91
N LYS A 189 35.75 -16.44 -10.74
CA LYS A 189 34.43 -17.09 -10.77
C LYS A 189 34.04 -17.76 -9.45
N PHE A 190 34.99 -18.38 -8.75
CA PHE A 190 34.73 -19.02 -7.46
C PHE A 190 34.54 -17.98 -6.37
N LYS A 191 35.41 -16.96 -6.30
CA LYS A 191 35.30 -15.88 -5.29
C LYS A 191 33.98 -15.12 -5.41
N LYS A 192 33.55 -14.79 -6.64
CA LYS A 192 32.29 -14.06 -6.84
C LYS A 192 31.06 -14.88 -6.50
N ALA A 193 31.06 -16.18 -6.81
CA ALA A 193 29.99 -17.10 -6.43
C ALA A 193 29.92 -17.26 -4.91
N PHE A 194 31.07 -17.46 -4.27
CA PHE A 194 31.18 -17.55 -2.81
C PHE A 194 30.64 -16.28 -2.12
N ILE A 195 31.07 -15.10 -2.55
CA ILE A 195 30.61 -13.83 -1.96
C ILE A 195 29.11 -13.61 -2.21
N PHE A 196 28.61 -13.97 -3.39
CA PHE A 196 27.18 -13.92 -3.68
C PHE A 196 26.37 -14.82 -2.73
N ILE A 197 26.81 -16.07 -2.52
CA ILE A 197 26.17 -17.00 -1.58
C ILE A 197 26.23 -16.48 -0.15
N VAL A 198 27.38 -15.98 0.31
CA VAL A 198 27.51 -15.37 1.65
C VAL A 198 26.55 -14.21 1.82
N CYS A 199 26.42 -13.34 0.82
CA CYS A 199 25.46 -12.24 0.84
C CYS A 199 24.01 -12.73 0.89
N LEU A 200 23.66 -13.79 0.15
CA LEU A 200 22.33 -14.40 0.23
C LEU A 200 22.07 -14.98 1.63
N CYS A 201 23.03 -15.68 2.23
CA CYS A 201 22.93 -16.19 3.60
C CYS A 201 22.73 -15.06 4.61
N LEU A 202 23.47 -13.96 4.47
CA LEU A 202 23.32 -12.78 5.32
C LEU A 202 21.95 -12.11 5.13
N SER A 203 21.32 -12.22 3.96
CA SER A 203 19.98 -11.68 3.71
C SER A 203 18.82 -12.54 4.22
N LEU A 204 19.08 -13.75 4.74
CA LEU A 204 18.03 -14.64 5.25
C LEU A 204 17.32 -14.06 6.48
N GLN A 205 16.04 -14.39 6.60
CA GLN A 205 15.28 -14.19 7.84
C GLN A 205 15.67 -15.26 8.85
N ILE A 206 16.45 -14.88 9.86
CA ILE A 206 16.94 -15.78 10.92
C ILE A 206 16.07 -15.67 12.18
N PHE A 207 15.55 -14.47 12.46
CA PHE A 207 14.70 -14.19 13.61
C PHE A 207 13.23 -14.09 13.21
N GLU A 208 12.37 -14.55 14.10
CA GLU A 208 10.93 -14.36 13.97
C GLU A 208 10.46 -13.37 15.03
N ASN A 209 9.61 -12.45 14.59
CA ASN A 209 8.99 -11.49 15.46
C ASN A 209 7.74 -12.10 16.06
N TYR A 210 7.70 -12.17 17.39
CA TYR A 210 6.53 -12.63 18.12
C TYR A 210 5.45 -11.55 18.08
N SER A 211 4.21 -11.97 17.87
CA SER A 211 3.05 -11.09 17.96
C SER A 211 1.99 -11.71 18.85
N TYR A 212 1.25 -10.85 19.53
CA TYR A 212 0.19 -11.25 20.45
C TYR A 212 -1.15 -11.17 19.73
N ASP A 213 -2.12 -11.97 20.17
CA ASP A 213 -3.53 -11.74 19.88
C ASP A 213 -4.16 -10.97 21.04
N PHE A 214 -5.31 -10.35 20.80
CA PHE A 214 -6.03 -9.60 21.83
C PHE A 214 -6.34 -10.41 23.10
N GLY A 215 -6.45 -11.74 22.98
CA GLY A 215 -6.81 -12.62 24.10
C GLY A 215 -8.30 -12.62 24.43
N PHE A 216 -9.12 -11.88 23.69
CA PHE A 216 -10.58 -11.81 23.80
C PHE A 216 -11.25 -11.98 22.43
N LYS A 217 -12.52 -12.42 22.42
CA LYS A 217 -13.20 -12.81 21.18
C LYS A 217 -13.55 -11.56 20.35
N THR A 218 -12.92 -11.43 19.17
CA THR A 218 -13.06 -10.25 18.30
C THR A 218 -13.63 -10.62 16.93
N LYS A 219 -14.66 -9.88 16.47
CA LYS A 219 -15.27 -10.04 15.13
C LYS A 219 -14.76 -8.94 14.20
N LEU A 220 -14.09 -9.34 13.11
CA LEU A 220 -13.80 -8.44 11.99
C LEU A 220 -14.94 -8.53 10.98
N VAL A 221 -15.69 -7.46 10.82
CA VAL A 221 -16.75 -7.39 9.82
C VAL A 221 -16.10 -7.17 8.45
N ASN A 222 -16.66 -7.82 7.43
CA ASN A 222 -16.24 -7.71 6.05
C ASN A 222 -17.46 -7.31 5.22
N THR A 223 -17.39 -6.21 4.48
CA THR A 223 -18.51 -5.74 3.65
C THR A 223 -18.13 -5.69 2.18
N THR A 224 -19.12 -5.63 1.28
CA THR A 224 -18.92 -5.58 -0.18
C THR A 224 -19.79 -4.49 -0.84
N ILE A 225 -20.04 -3.40 -0.12
CA ILE A 225 -20.87 -2.29 -0.58
C ILE A 225 -20.12 -1.53 -1.68
N SER A 226 -20.71 -1.43 -2.88
CA SER A 226 -20.14 -0.65 -4.00
C SER A 226 -20.16 0.85 -3.69
N GLN A 227 -19.14 1.61 -4.12
CA GLN A 227 -19.16 3.07 -3.94
C GLN A 227 -20.30 3.73 -4.72
N ASP A 228 -20.80 3.12 -5.80
CA ASP A 228 -21.89 3.69 -6.61
C ASP A 228 -23.19 3.86 -5.79
N ILE A 229 -23.41 3.00 -4.79
CA ILE A 229 -24.62 3.03 -3.94
C ILE A 229 -24.34 3.52 -2.52
N LYS A 230 -23.06 3.53 -2.09
CA LYS A 230 -22.68 3.70 -0.69
C LYS A 230 -23.25 4.99 -0.08
N TRP A 231 -23.22 6.08 -0.84
CA TRP A 231 -23.63 7.41 -0.41
C TRP A 231 -25.04 7.81 -0.86
N LEU A 232 -25.79 6.90 -1.50
CA LEU A 232 -27.17 7.17 -1.93
C LEU A 232 -28.12 7.08 -0.73
N ASN A 233 -28.96 8.10 -0.56
CA ASN A 233 -29.86 8.23 0.60
C ASN A 233 -30.82 7.04 0.76
N GLU A 234 -31.27 6.45 -0.34
CA GLU A 234 -32.16 5.27 -0.35
C GLU A 234 -31.52 4.02 0.29
N TYR A 235 -30.18 3.92 0.29
CA TYR A 235 -29.45 2.80 0.90
C TYR A 235 -28.97 3.09 2.33
N LYS A 236 -29.14 4.32 2.85
CA LYS A 236 -28.69 4.70 4.20
C LYS A 236 -29.29 3.80 5.29
N ASN A 237 -30.62 3.70 5.35
CA ASN A 237 -31.30 2.90 6.38
C ASN A 237 -31.04 1.38 6.22
N PRO A 238 -31.11 0.79 5.01
CA PRO A 238 -30.69 -0.60 4.81
C PRO A 238 -29.27 -0.91 5.29
N GLN A 239 -28.31 -0.01 5.03
CA GLN A 239 -26.91 -0.18 5.48
C GLN A 239 -26.79 -0.09 7.01
N ILE A 240 -27.47 0.88 7.64
CA ILE A 240 -27.50 1.01 9.10
C ILE A 240 -28.10 -0.25 9.74
N ASN A 241 -29.22 -0.75 9.22
CA ASN A 241 -29.87 -1.95 9.73
C ASN A 241 -28.97 -3.19 9.59
N ALA A 242 -28.18 -3.29 8.52
CA ALA A 242 -27.19 -4.36 8.36
C ALA A 242 -26.08 -4.27 9.43
N VAL A 243 -25.58 -3.07 9.74
CA VAL A 243 -24.60 -2.86 10.81
C VAL A 243 -25.17 -3.25 12.18
N LEU A 244 -26.41 -2.84 12.49
CA LEU A 244 -27.06 -3.17 13.75
C LEU A 244 -27.29 -4.68 13.90
N LYS A 245 -27.72 -5.34 12.83
CA LYS A 245 -27.88 -6.80 12.79
C LYS A 245 -26.55 -7.53 13.06
N GLU A 246 -25.46 -7.08 12.45
CA GLU A 246 -24.13 -7.67 12.67
C GLU A 246 -23.65 -7.51 14.12
N ILE A 247 -24.03 -6.42 14.79
CA ILE A 247 -23.78 -6.20 16.22
C ILE A 247 -24.58 -7.19 17.06
N ASP A 248 -25.88 -7.35 16.77
CA ASP A 248 -26.76 -8.27 17.51
C ASP A 248 -26.27 -9.72 17.39
N GLU A 249 -25.93 -10.16 16.17
CA GLU A 249 -25.33 -11.48 15.97
C GLU A 249 -24.00 -11.64 16.71
N ALA A 250 -23.20 -10.58 16.82
CA ALA A 250 -21.94 -10.65 17.55
C ALA A 250 -22.15 -10.77 19.07
N ILE A 251 -23.16 -10.07 19.62
CA ILE A 251 -23.58 -10.20 21.01
C ILE A 251 -24.06 -11.63 21.29
N ASP A 252 -24.95 -12.17 20.45
CA ASP A 252 -25.49 -13.53 20.60
C ASP A 252 -24.39 -14.60 20.56
N ASN A 253 -23.32 -14.33 19.79
CA ASN A 253 -22.15 -15.20 19.70
C ASN A 253 -21.08 -14.91 20.76
N ASN A 254 -21.36 -14.09 21.78
CA ASN A 254 -20.43 -13.73 22.86
C ASN A 254 -19.11 -13.13 22.37
N PHE A 255 -19.14 -12.33 21.30
CA PHE A 255 -17.98 -11.51 20.93
C PHE A 255 -17.88 -10.31 21.88
N GLU A 256 -16.65 -9.97 22.26
CA GLU A 256 -16.37 -8.86 23.17
C GLU A 256 -16.04 -7.56 22.42
N PHE A 257 -15.57 -7.68 21.17
CA PHE A 257 -15.24 -6.56 20.32
C PHE A 257 -15.65 -6.82 18.86
N ILE A 258 -16.41 -5.92 18.26
CA ILE A 258 -16.75 -5.94 16.83
C ILE A 258 -16.15 -4.73 16.12
N ILE A 259 -15.52 -4.97 14.98
CA ILE A 259 -14.80 -3.96 14.20
C ILE A 259 -15.40 -3.91 12.80
N PHE A 260 -15.96 -2.76 12.43
CA PHE A 260 -16.50 -2.50 11.10
C PHE A 260 -15.51 -1.75 10.20
N PRO A 261 -15.65 -1.87 8.86
CA PRO A 261 -14.79 -1.18 7.92
C PRO A 261 -14.92 0.35 7.93
N GLU A 262 -14.06 1.00 7.16
CA GLU A 262 -14.11 2.44 6.93
C GLU A 262 -15.43 2.84 6.23
N ASN A 263 -16.07 3.88 6.77
CA ASN A 263 -17.37 4.36 6.32
C ASN A 263 -18.43 3.24 6.24
N ALA A 264 -18.44 2.30 7.18
CA ALA A 264 -19.47 1.27 7.28
C ALA A 264 -20.86 1.89 7.52
N ILE A 265 -20.90 3.04 8.20
CA ILE A 265 -22.07 3.91 8.27
C ILE A 265 -21.81 5.10 7.34
N ALA A 266 -22.45 5.12 6.18
CA ALA A 266 -22.33 6.18 5.18
C ALA A 266 -23.18 7.42 5.56
N ALA A 267 -22.91 8.00 6.73
CA ALA A 267 -23.56 9.20 7.26
C ALA A 267 -22.60 9.99 8.14
N TYR A 268 -22.99 11.22 8.49
CA TYR A 268 -22.32 11.99 9.54
C TYR A 268 -22.78 11.48 10.91
N LEU A 269 -22.10 10.47 11.46
CA LEU A 269 -22.57 9.72 12.63
C LEU A 269 -22.80 10.62 13.85
N ASN A 270 -22.02 11.68 14.03
CA ASN A 270 -22.18 12.63 15.14
C ASN A 270 -23.47 13.47 15.07
N LEU A 271 -24.16 13.48 13.92
CA LEU A 271 -25.46 14.11 13.72
C LEU A 271 -26.63 13.12 13.84
N GLU A 272 -26.37 11.81 13.79
CA GLU A 272 -27.39 10.75 13.84
C GLU A 272 -27.75 10.36 15.28
N LYS A 273 -28.48 11.21 16.01
CA LYS A 273 -28.70 11.05 17.46
C LYS A 273 -29.41 9.76 17.88
N ASN A 274 -30.37 9.28 17.09
CA ASN A 274 -31.07 8.04 17.38
C ASN A 274 -30.14 6.82 17.23
N LEU A 275 -29.35 6.79 16.16
CA LEU A 275 -28.37 5.73 15.94
C LEU A 275 -27.26 5.77 16.99
N GLU A 276 -26.78 6.97 17.36
CA GLU A 276 -25.80 7.15 18.43
C GLU A 276 -26.31 6.57 19.76
N LYS A 277 -27.58 6.81 20.09
CA LYS A 277 -28.23 6.27 21.31
C LYS A 277 -28.31 4.74 21.26
N GLU A 278 -28.77 4.18 20.15
CA GLU A 278 -28.89 2.73 19.98
C GLU A 278 -27.52 2.02 20.07
N LEU A 279 -26.49 2.56 19.42
CA LEU A 279 -25.14 2.03 19.50
C LEU A 279 -24.57 2.12 20.93
N LYS A 280 -24.86 3.18 21.68
CA LYS A 280 -24.49 3.29 23.10
C LYS A 280 -25.17 2.21 23.94
N GLU A 281 -26.46 1.96 23.73
CA GLU A 281 -27.22 0.92 24.45
C GLU A 281 -26.65 -0.47 24.18
N LYS A 282 -26.39 -0.82 22.91
CA LYS A 282 -25.74 -2.10 22.55
C LYS A 282 -24.32 -2.20 23.12
N SER A 283 -23.62 -1.07 23.27
CA SER A 283 -22.23 -1.06 23.74
C SER A 283 -21.99 -1.44 25.21
N PHE A 284 -23.06 -1.64 25.99
CA PHE A 284 -22.95 -2.23 27.33
C PHE A 284 -22.65 -3.73 27.28
N GLN A 285 -22.95 -4.40 26.17
CA GLN A 285 -22.75 -5.84 26.00
C GLN A 285 -21.51 -6.17 25.16
N ILE A 286 -21.09 -5.26 24.29
CA ILE A 286 -19.97 -5.46 23.35
C ILE A 286 -19.26 -4.12 23.08
N SER A 287 -17.94 -4.14 22.86
CA SER A 287 -17.25 -2.96 22.32
C SER A 287 -17.47 -2.88 20.81
N ILE A 288 -17.81 -1.70 20.27
CA ILE A 288 -18.13 -1.53 18.85
C ILE A 288 -17.21 -0.46 18.27
N LEU A 289 -16.40 -0.81 17.26
CA LEU A 289 -15.68 0.17 16.45
C LEU A 289 -16.31 0.25 15.06
N THR A 290 -16.70 1.45 14.62
CA THR A 290 -17.26 1.66 13.28
C THR A 290 -16.68 2.89 12.60
N GLY A 291 -16.44 2.79 11.29
CA GLY A 291 -16.01 3.91 10.46
C GLY A 291 -17.22 4.71 9.95
N ALA A 292 -17.16 6.04 10.06
CA ALA A 292 -18.15 6.95 9.53
C ALA A 292 -17.54 8.35 9.30
N LEU A 293 -18.28 9.22 8.63
CA LEU A 293 -17.92 10.64 8.58
C LEU A 293 -18.36 11.34 9.86
N ALA A 294 -17.68 12.44 10.17
CA ALA A 294 -18.15 13.44 11.11
C ALA A 294 -18.20 14.82 10.44
N PHE A 295 -19.16 15.63 10.87
CA PHE A 295 -19.26 17.03 10.47
C PHE A 295 -19.31 17.93 11.70
N GLU A 296 -18.35 18.82 11.85
CA GLU A 296 -18.21 19.69 13.02
C GLU A 296 -17.50 20.98 12.62
N ASN A 297 -17.99 22.14 13.08
CA ASN A 297 -17.39 23.46 12.78
C ASN A 297 -17.15 23.72 11.27
N ASN A 298 -18.11 23.32 10.43
CA ASN A 298 -18.02 23.41 8.97
C ASN A 298 -16.85 22.63 8.37
N GLN A 299 -16.42 21.54 9.02
CA GLN A 299 -15.34 20.68 8.57
C GLN A 299 -15.81 19.22 8.54
N ILE A 300 -15.34 18.49 7.53
CA ILE A 300 -15.62 17.06 7.36
C ILE A 300 -14.40 16.25 7.80
N TYR A 301 -14.66 15.17 8.52
CA TYR A 301 -13.64 14.26 9.03
C TYR A 301 -13.98 12.82 8.68
N ASN A 302 -12.98 12.07 8.24
CA ASN A 302 -13.06 10.61 8.15
C ASN A 302 -12.65 10.03 9.51
N SER A 303 -13.55 9.31 10.18
CA SER A 303 -13.42 8.98 11.60
C SER A 303 -13.70 7.51 11.90
N ALA A 304 -13.02 7.01 12.93
CA ALA A 304 -13.41 5.80 13.65
C ALA A 304 -14.14 6.19 14.94
N PHE A 305 -15.28 5.58 15.20
CA PHE A 305 -16.07 5.78 16.41
C PHE A 305 -16.08 4.50 17.24
N LEU A 306 -15.63 4.62 18.49
CA LEU A 306 -15.65 3.53 19.47
C LEU A 306 -16.81 3.75 20.44
N PHE A 307 -17.72 2.78 20.49
CA PHE A 307 -18.76 2.69 21.51
C PHE A 307 -18.39 1.61 22.51
N GLN A 308 -18.38 1.96 23.79
CA GLN A 308 -18.05 1.03 24.88
C GLN A 308 -18.67 1.53 26.19
N ASN A 309 -19.34 0.63 26.91
CA ASN A 309 -19.93 0.91 28.23
C ASN A 309 -20.85 2.15 28.23
N GLY A 310 -21.68 2.30 27.18
CA GLY A 310 -22.60 3.42 27.01
C GLY A 310 -21.94 4.74 26.60
N LYS A 311 -20.64 4.76 26.33
CA LYS A 311 -19.88 5.96 25.94
C LYS A 311 -19.44 5.87 24.48
N ILE A 312 -19.25 7.03 23.86
CA ILE A 312 -18.69 7.17 22.51
C ILE A 312 -17.36 7.92 22.58
N SER A 313 -16.37 7.44 21.83
CA SER A 313 -15.11 8.14 21.54
C SER A 313 -14.92 8.23 20.04
N ARG A 314 -14.34 9.32 19.55
CA ARG A 314 -14.10 9.59 18.13
C ARG A 314 -12.61 9.74 17.87
N PHE A 315 -12.13 9.16 16.78
CA PHE A 315 -10.74 9.18 16.35
C PHE A 315 -10.69 9.57 14.86
N ASP A 316 -10.28 10.80 14.59
CA ASP A 316 -10.16 11.31 13.23
C ASP A 316 -8.90 10.78 12.55
N LYS A 317 -8.96 10.65 11.23
CA LYS A 317 -7.84 10.27 10.37
C LYS A 317 -6.70 11.29 10.48
N TYR A 318 -5.48 10.81 10.71
CA TYR A 318 -4.26 11.60 10.86
C TYR A 318 -3.52 11.78 9.52
N ILE A 319 -3.45 10.76 8.67
CA ILE A 319 -2.81 10.81 7.34
C ILE A 319 -3.85 10.64 6.24
N LEU A 320 -4.11 11.73 5.54
CA LEU A 320 -5.06 11.78 4.43
C LEU A 320 -4.43 11.21 3.16
N VAL A 321 -5.27 10.64 2.30
CA VAL A 321 -4.87 10.15 0.98
C VAL A 321 -4.61 11.35 0.05
N PRO A 322 -3.39 11.50 -0.51
CA PRO A 322 -3.12 12.54 -1.50
C PRO A 322 -4.02 12.41 -2.72
N PHE A 323 -4.56 13.53 -3.18
CA PHE A 323 -5.51 13.67 -4.29
C PHE A 323 -6.87 12.95 -4.12
N GLY A 324 -7.07 12.18 -3.04
CA GLY A 324 -8.37 11.58 -2.70
C GLY A 324 -9.08 12.31 -1.57
N GLU A 325 -8.35 12.69 -0.53
CA GLU A 325 -8.88 13.36 0.67
C GLU A 325 -8.23 14.72 0.94
N GLU A 326 -6.97 14.92 0.49
CA GLU A 326 -6.29 16.21 0.50
C GLU A 326 -5.63 16.50 -0.85
N ILE A 327 -5.58 17.76 -1.28
CA ILE A 327 -4.79 18.16 -2.46
C ILE A 327 -3.41 18.66 -2.01
N PRO A 328 -2.32 17.93 -2.30
CA PRO A 328 -0.97 18.29 -1.88
C PRO A 328 -0.35 19.36 -2.81
N LEU A 329 -1.12 20.39 -3.17
CA LEU A 329 -0.69 21.50 -4.04
C LEU A 329 -0.86 22.85 -3.34
N PRO A 330 -0.13 23.90 -3.75
CA PRO A 330 -0.35 25.27 -3.25
C PRO A 330 -1.82 25.70 -3.40
N ASN A 331 -2.33 26.49 -2.44
CA ASN A 331 -3.76 26.85 -2.32
C ASN A 331 -4.44 27.28 -3.64
N PHE A 332 -3.75 28.08 -4.46
CA PHE A 332 -4.27 28.51 -5.76
C PHE A 332 -4.54 27.33 -6.71
N LEU A 333 -3.57 26.42 -6.83
CA LEU A 333 -3.70 25.21 -7.67
C LEU A 333 -4.71 24.23 -7.07
N LYS A 334 -4.73 24.10 -5.74
CA LYS A 334 -5.71 23.28 -5.00
C LYS A 334 -7.15 23.74 -5.27
N ASN A 335 -7.44 25.04 -5.18
CA ASN A 335 -8.79 25.56 -5.40
C ASN A 335 -9.26 25.33 -6.84
N ILE A 336 -8.36 25.49 -7.82
CA ILE A 336 -8.64 25.16 -9.22
C ILE A 336 -8.91 23.67 -9.37
N PHE A 337 -8.08 22.82 -8.76
CA PHE A 337 -8.22 21.36 -8.83
C PHE A 337 -9.55 20.89 -8.24
N ASN A 338 -9.91 21.32 -7.03
CA ASN A 338 -11.18 20.95 -6.39
C ASN A 338 -12.39 21.41 -7.19
N LYS A 339 -12.33 22.63 -7.75
CA LYS A 339 -13.41 23.16 -8.59
C LYS A 339 -13.59 22.37 -9.89
N VAL A 340 -12.49 21.93 -10.51
CA VAL A 340 -12.50 21.25 -11.82
C VAL A 340 -12.80 19.75 -11.69
N PHE A 341 -12.25 19.08 -10.68
CA PHE A 341 -12.27 17.62 -10.57
C PHE A 341 -13.19 17.07 -9.48
N PHE A 342 -13.52 17.87 -8.47
CA PHE A 342 -14.32 17.44 -7.31
C PHE A 342 -15.57 18.31 -7.06
N ASN A 343 -16.05 19.03 -8.08
CA ASN A 343 -17.22 19.91 -8.01
C ASN A 343 -17.18 20.92 -6.85
N GLY A 344 -15.98 21.34 -6.43
CA GLY A 344 -15.77 22.27 -5.32
C GLY A 344 -15.85 21.65 -3.93
N ALA A 345 -15.80 20.32 -3.80
CA ALA A 345 -15.71 19.67 -2.49
C ALA A 345 -14.49 20.18 -1.70
N GLU A 346 -14.69 20.40 -0.40
CA GLU A 346 -13.61 20.74 0.52
C GLU A 346 -12.83 19.48 0.91
N ASP A 347 -11.52 19.65 1.12
CA ASP A 347 -10.65 18.59 1.64
C ASP A 347 -11.11 18.16 3.04
N PHE A 348 -10.83 16.90 3.38
CA PHE A 348 -11.03 16.44 4.75
C PHE A 348 -10.10 17.16 5.71
N THR A 349 -10.55 17.34 6.95
CA THR A 349 -9.70 17.80 8.05
C THR A 349 -9.02 16.61 8.72
N LYS A 350 -7.71 16.74 8.96
CA LYS A 350 -6.90 15.70 9.61
C LYS A 350 -6.70 15.95 11.10
N ALA A 351 -6.54 14.86 11.84
CA ALA A 351 -6.10 14.89 13.22
C ALA A 351 -4.69 15.48 13.37
N LYS A 352 -4.35 15.94 14.57
CA LYS A 352 -3.00 16.45 14.89
C LYS A 352 -2.00 15.35 15.23
N ASN A 353 -2.47 14.20 15.73
CA ASN A 353 -1.64 13.09 16.20
C ASN A 353 -2.30 11.75 15.88
N VAL A 354 -1.49 10.70 15.82
CA VAL A 354 -1.97 9.30 15.78
C VAL A 354 -2.80 9.01 17.03
N SER A 355 -3.97 8.40 16.82
CA SER A 355 -4.93 8.08 17.87
C SER A 355 -4.75 6.65 18.40
N PHE A 356 -5.07 6.46 19.68
CA PHE A 356 -5.07 5.17 20.33
C PHE A 356 -6.20 5.09 21.36
N TYR A 357 -6.65 3.87 21.65
CA TYR A 357 -7.70 3.58 22.62
C TYR A 357 -7.44 2.25 23.33
N LYS A 358 -8.28 1.94 24.32
CA LYS A 358 -8.19 0.68 25.07
C LYS A 358 -9.49 -0.10 24.95
N VAL A 359 -9.38 -1.40 24.67
CA VAL A 359 -10.48 -2.37 24.74
C VAL A 359 -10.00 -3.55 25.57
N ASN A 360 -10.74 -3.90 26.62
CA ASN A 360 -10.43 -5.00 27.55
C ASN A 360 -8.94 -5.04 27.98
N GLY A 361 -8.37 -3.87 28.29
CA GLY A 361 -6.97 -3.72 28.71
C GLY A 361 -5.93 -3.66 27.58
N ALA A 362 -6.25 -4.09 26.36
CA ALA A 362 -5.37 -3.98 25.21
C ALA A 362 -5.29 -2.53 24.71
N LYS A 363 -4.07 -1.99 24.59
CA LYS A 363 -3.82 -0.68 23.97
C LYS A 363 -3.73 -0.85 22.45
N ILE A 364 -4.61 -0.16 21.73
CA ILE A 364 -4.80 -0.29 20.30
C ILE A 364 -4.45 1.03 19.62
N THR A 365 -3.60 0.99 18.60
CA THR A 365 -3.39 2.13 17.71
C THR A 365 -4.42 2.09 16.59
N ASN A 366 -5.11 3.20 16.37
CA ASN A 366 -6.12 3.31 15.32
C ASN A 366 -5.45 3.65 13.97
N ALA A 367 -5.91 3.04 12.89
CA ALA A 367 -5.51 3.39 11.54
C ALA A 367 -6.71 3.32 10.58
N ILE A 368 -6.92 4.37 9.80
CA ILE A 368 -7.96 4.43 8.79
C ILE A 368 -7.30 4.32 7.40
N CYS A 369 -7.58 3.21 6.73
CA CYS A 369 -7.23 2.95 5.34
C CYS A 369 -5.73 3.11 5.07
N TYR A 370 -5.35 4.07 4.22
CA TYR A 370 -3.99 4.40 3.86
C TYR A 370 -3.03 4.50 5.05
N GLU A 371 -3.50 4.96 6.21
CA GLU A 371 -2.71 5.04 7.45
C GLU A 371 -2.07 3.70 7.85
N ALA A 372 -2.75 2.58 7.64
CA ALA A 372 -2.20 1.26 7.97
C ALA A 372 -0.97 0.89 7.13
N THR A 373 -0.74 1.60 6.01
CA THR A 373 0.46 1.46 5.16
C THR A 373 1.53 2.53 5.45
N ARG A 374 1.42 3.23 6.59
CA ARG A 374 2.30 4.33 6.96
C ARG A 374 3.16 3.98 8.17
N PRO A 375 4.50 4.16 8.11
CA PRO A 375 5.39 3.87 9.24
C PRO A 375 5.04 4.68 10.50
N GLU A 376 4.41 5.85 10.35
CA GLU A 376 3.99 6.74 11.43
C GLU A 376 3.03 6.05 12.42
N ILE A 377 2.15 5.17 11.95
CA ILE A 377 1.25 4.37 12.80
C ILE A 377 2.02 3.41 13.71
N TYR A 378 3.21 2.99 13.30
CA TYR A 378 3.99 1.96 13.98
C TYR A 378 5.19 2.52 14.75
N LYS A 379 5.40 3.84 14.76
CA LYS A 379 6.61 4.51 15.30
C LYS A 379 6.99 4.09 16.73
N ASN A 380 6.00 3.73 17.55
CA ASN A 380 6.20 3.31 18.95
C ASN A 380 6.10 1.78 19.15
N SER A 381 6.25 1.00 18.09
CA SER A 381 6.12 -0.47 18.08
C SER A 381 4.87 -0.96 18.84
N PRO A 382 3.66 -0.54 18.43
CA PRO A 382 2.45 -0.94 19.13
C PRO A 382 2.25 -2.45 19.01
N ASN A 383 1.81 -3.10 20.09
CA ASN A 383 1.45 -4.52 20.05
C ASN A 383 0.29 -4.77 19.07
N PHE A 384 -0.66 -3.82 19.02
CA PHE A 384 -1.89 -3.94 18.23
C PHE A 384 -2.18 -2.67 17.44
N VAL A 385 -2.55 -2.88 16.17
CA VAL A 385 -3.19 -1.87 15.33
C VAL A 385 -4.55 -2.40 14.91
N VAL A 386 -5.57 -1.56 14.95
CA VAL A 386 -6.84 -1.82 14.26
C VAL A 386 -6.88 -0.93 13.04
N ALA A 387 -6.96 -1.57 11.88
CA ALA A 387 -7.05 -0.93 10.58
C ALA A 387 -8.49 -1.10 10.04
N ILE A 388 -9.14 0.00 9.69
CA ILE A 388 -10.44 -0.03 9.01
C ILE A 388 -10.26 0.53 7.60
N SER A 389 -10.72 -0.14 6.54
CA SER A 389 -10.42 0.27 5.16
C SER A 389 -11.59 0.11 4.20
N ASN A 390 -11.61 0.91 3.14
CA ASN A 390 -12.58 0.82 2.06
C ASN A 390 -11.88 0.61 0.71
N ASN A 391 -11.56 -0.64 0.39
CA ASN A 391 -10.91 -1.01 -0.88
C ASN A 391 -11.90 -1.01 -2.07
N GLY A 392 -13.20 -0.78 -1.81
CA GLY A 392 -14.23 -0.62 -2.83
C GLY A 392 -13.90 0.45 -3.90
N TRP A 393 -13.01 1.40 -3.58
CA TRP A 393 -12.53 2.44 -4.50
C TRP A 393 -11.67 1.88 -5.64
N PHE A 394 -11.00 0.75 -5.43
CA PHE A 394 -9.94 0.25 -6.33
C PHE A 394 -10.22 -1.14 -6.87
N VAL A 395 -11.24 -1.85 -6.37
CA VAL A 395 -11.60 -3.17 -6.88
C VAL A 395 -12.42 -3.10 -8.18
N PRO A 396 -12.21 -4.06 -9.10
CA PRO A 396 -11.25 -5.16 -9.04
C PRO A 396 -9.83 -4.74 -9.46
N SER A 397 -8.83 -4.92 -8.60
CA SER A 397 -7.42 -4.67 -8.96
C SER A 397 -6.44 -5.37 -8.00
N THR A 398 -5.14 -5.13 -8.18
CA THR A 398 -4.07 -5.60 -7.29
C THR A 398 -3.87 -4.75 -6.03
N GLU A 399 -4.62 -3.65 -5.88
CA GLU A 399 -4.52 -2.74 -4.73
C GLU A 399 -4.68 -3.46 -3.38
N PRO A 400 -5.72 -4.29 -3.15
CA PRO A 400 -5.92 -4.89 -1.83
C PRO A 400 -4.76 -5.80 -1.43
N PHE A 401 -4.19 -6.52 -2.39
CA PHE A 401 -3.02 -7.37 -2.18
C PHE A 401 -1.79 -6.55 -1.82
N LEU A 402 -1.53 -5.46 -2.56
CA LEU A 402 -0.38 -4.59 -2.30
C LEU A 402 -0.51 -3.87 -0.94
N GLN A 403 -1.71 -3.37 -0.62
CA GLN A 403 -2.03 -2.77 0.67
C GLN A 403 -1.76 -3.75 1.82
N LYS A 404 -2.32 -4.96 1.75
CA LYS A 404 -2.07 -6.03 2.72
C LYS A 404 -0.57 -6.35 2.86
N THR A 405 0.15 -6.42 1.74
CA THR A 405 1.58 -6.71 1.74
C THR A 405 2.39 -5.61 2.44
N LEU A 406 2.03 -4.34 2.23
CA LEU A 406 2.59 -3.19 2.96
C LEU A 406 2.27 -3.24 4.46
N ILE A 407 1.02 -3.50 4.83
CA ILE A 407 0.61 -3.65 6.23
C ILE A 407 1.42 -4.78 6.89
N LYS A 408 1.58 -5.92 6.21
CA LYS A 408 2.37 -7.05 6.69
C LYS A 408 3.85 -6.71 6.82
N TYR A 409 4.40 -5.92 5.90
CA TYR A 409 5.77 -5.42 6.00
C TYR A 409 5.96 -4.58 7.27
N PHE A 410 5.07 -3.62 7.55
CA PHE A 410 5.17 -2.82 8.78
C PHE A 410 4.90 -3.64 10.05
N ALA A 411 3.91 -4.53 10.02
CA ALA A 411 3.67 -5.49 11.09
C ALA A 411 4.92 -6.32 11.40
N THR A 412 5.63 -6.77 10.36
CA THR A 412 6.91 -7.49 10.50
C THR A 412 7.98 -6.60 11.10
N LYS A 413 8.13 -5.36 10.62
CA LYS A 413 9.18 -4.44 11.07
C LYS A 413 9.03 -4.00 12.53
N TYR A 414 7.79 -3.93 13.03
CA TYR A 414 7.47 -3.34 14.34
C TYR A 414 6.83 -4.33 15.33
N ASN A 415 6.80 -5.62 15.00
CA ASN A 415 6.30 -6.71 15.85
C ASN A 415 4.83 -6.51 16.26
N THR A 416 4.02 -6.04 15.31
CA THR A 416 2.64 -5.64 15.54
C THR A 416 1.67 -6.66 14.95
N THR A 417 0.59 -6.97 15.67
CA THR A 417 -0.58 -7.66 15.10
C THR A 417 -1.58 -6.61 14.60
N VAL A 418 -2.01 -6.71 13.34
CA VAL A 418 -2.96 -5.79 12.74
C VAL A 418 -4.30 -6.49 12.53
N TYR A 419 -5.35 -5.95 13.13
CA TYR A 419 -6.73 -6.38 12.94
C TYR A 419 -7.34 -5.52 11.83
N HIS A 420 -7.49 -6.08 10.63
CA HIS A 420 -7.85 -5.32 9.43
C HIS A 420 -9.27 -5.64 8.97
N SER A 421 -10.20 -4.69 9.18
CA SER A 421 -11.60 -4.79 8.74
C SER A 421 -11.83 -3.97 7.47
N VAL A 422 -12.38 -4.60 6.43
CA VAL A 422 -12.35 -4.05 5.07
C VAL A 422 -13.70 -4.14 4.35
N ASN A 423 -14.01 -3.09 3.58
CA ASN A 423 -15.05 -3.11 2.55
C ASN A 423 -14.41 -3.37 1.17
N GLY A 424 -14.96 -4.32 0.40
CA GLY A 424 -14.56 -4.59 -0.98
C GLY A 424 -13.44 -5.62 -1.16
N SER A 425 -12.74 -5.99 -0.09
CA SER A 425 -11.81 -7.12 -0.04
C SER A 425 -11.88 -7.81 1.32
N LYS A 426 -11.21 -8.96 1.45
CA LYS A 426 -11.25 -9.80 2.66
C LYS A 426 -10.68 -9.08 3.90
N SER A 427 -11.43 -9.07 4.99
CA SER A 427 -10.96 -8.74 6.34
C SER A 427 -10.10 -9.87 6.92
N GLU A 428 -9.01 -9.53 7.61
CA GLU A 428 -8.11 -10.53 8.20
C GLU A 428 -7.25 -9.98 9.35
N ILE A 429 -6.68 -10.90 10.13
CA ILE A 429 -5.66 -10.58 11.12
C ILE A 429 -4.29 -10.76 10.46
N ILE A 430 -3.57 -9.66 10.28
CA ILE A 430 -2.25 -9.62 9.65
C ILE A 430 -1.19 -9.66 10.75
N LYS A 431 -0.41 -10.74 10.75
CA LYS A 431 0.70 -10.96 11.69
C LYS A 431 2.07 -10.74 11.00
N PRO A 432 3.14 -10.53 11.78
CA PRO A 432 4.51 -10.50 11.27
C PRO A 432 4.83 -11.67 10.34
N LYS A 433 5.74 -11.46 9.39
CA LYS A 433 6.23 -12.50 8.49
C LYS A 433 6.82 -13.65 9.30
N THR A 434 6.21 -14.81 9.15
CA THR A 434 6.72 -16.04 9.75
C THR A 434 7.87 -16.61 8.95
N MET A 435 8.80 -17.27 9.64
CA MET A 435 9.93 -17.92 8.97
C MET A 435 9.44 -18.96 7.97
N TRP A 436 10.05 -18.99 6.79
CA TRP A 436 9.64 -19.86 5.69
C TRP A 436 9.55 -21.33 6.09
N ILE A 437 10.56 -21.84 6.82
CA ILE A 437 10.61 -23.24 7.27
C ILE A 437 9.40 -23.58 8.15
N LYS A 438 8.99 -22.69 9.05
CA LYS A 438 7.81 -22.91 9.90
C LYS A 438 6.52 -22.97 9.08
N ARG A 439 6.40 -22.16 8.02
CA ARG A 439 5.26 -22.23 7.10
C ARG A 439 5.20 -23.55 6.35
N VAL A 440 6.35 -24.02 5.89
CA VAL A 440 6.47 -25.33 5.22
C VAL A 440 6.06 -26.44 6.19
N LEU A 441 6.63 -26.50 7.39
CA LEU A 441 6.28 -27.52 8.40
C LEU A 441 4.78 -27.51 8.72
N LYS A 442 4.19 -26.32 8.95
CA LYS A 442 2.76 -26.16 9.20
C LYS A 442 1.90 -26.66 8.03
N SER A 443 2.36 -26.53 6.79
CA SER A 443 1.62 -27.02 5.61
C SER A 443 1.60 -28.55 5.50
N PHE A 444 2.52 -29.24 6.17
CA PHE A 444 2.60 -30.69 6.23
C PHE A 444 1.97 -31.28 7.51
N ASN A 445 1.30 -30.48 8.35
CA ASN A 445 0.82 -30.89 9.68
C ASN A 445 1.91 -31.53 10.57
N LEU A 446 3.17 -31.09 10.41
CA LEU A 446 4.32 -31.51 11.21
C LEU A 446 4.63 -30.52 12.33
#